data_AF-A0A2S8F4V3-F1
#
_entry.id   AF-A0A2S8F4V3-F1
#
_cell.length_a   1.000
_cell.length_b   1.000
_cell.length_c   1.000
_cell.angle_alpha   90.00
_cell.angle_beta   90.00
_cell.angle_gamma   90.00
#
_symmetry.space_group_name_H-M   'P 1'
#
loop_
_entity.id
_entity.type
_entity.pdbx_description
1 polymer ?
#
loop_
_entity_poly.entity_id
_entity_poly.type
_entity_poly.pdbx_seq_one_letter_code
_entity_poly.pdbx_strand_id
1 'polypeptide(L)'
;MKYSITGIAANGTSVSQVVDFPDETAVQAYADWNGIAVTEITLLPDQTTEVPLDNQPRPPSTEYDRLKANATICYFCASACLIAGILSLPLPVIFPVLLISTALFLFSIGASYRIGAQVLRVIEKQNAH
;
A
#
# COMPACT_ATOMS: atom_id res chain seq x y z
N MET A 1 -9.78 21.07 14.62
CA MET A 1 -8.32 21.23 14.84
C MET A 1 -7.87 20.01 15.60
N LYS A 2 -6.72 19.43 15.27
CA LYS A 2 -6.28 18.20 15.95
C LYS A 2 -5.47 18.53 17.19
N TYR A 3 -5.79 17.89 18.30
CA TYR A 3 -5.08 17.99 19.57
C TYR A 3 -4.63 16.61 20.02
N SER A 4 -3.41 16.49 20.52
CA SER A 4 -2.95 15.30 21.22
C SER A 4 -3.16 15.53 22.70
N ILE A 5 -3.95 14.65 23.31
CA ILE A 5 -4.13 14.59 24.75
C ILE A 5 -3.21 13.49 25.27
N THR A 6 -2.32 13.85 26.19
CA THR A 6 -1.53 12.89 26.96
C THR A 6 -1.93 12.99 28.42
N GLY A 7 -2.26 11.85 29.03
CA GLY A 7 -2.71 11.82 30.42
C GLY A 7 -2.80 10.41 30.99
N ILE A 8 -3.40 10.32 32.17
CA ILE A 8 -3.65 9.06 32.86
C ILE A 8 -5.17 8.89 32.97
N ALA A 9 -5.71 7.83 32.38
CA ALA A 9 -7.12 7.50 32.55
C ALA A 9 -7.41 7.04 33.98
N ALA A 10 -8.66 7.15 34.43
CA ALA A 10 -9.10 6.79 35.78
C ALA A 10 -8.79 5.34 36.19
N ASN A 11 -8.49 4.46 35.22
CA ASN A 11 -8.04 3.08 35.42
C ASN A 11 -6.51 2.95 35.66
N GLY A 12 -5.78 4.06 35.73
CA GLY A 12 -4.32 4.10 35.90
C GLY A 12 -3.49 3.88 34.63
N THR A 13 -4.12 3.73 33.46
CA THR A 13 -3.40 3.55 32.19
C THR A 13 -3.00 4.87 31.57
N SER A 14 -1.79 4.94 31.00
CA SER A 14 -1.36 6.08 30.21
C SER A 14 -2.12 6.11 28.88
N VAL A 15 -2.74 7.25 28.60
CA VAL A 15 -3.49 7.48 27.36
C VAL A 15 -2.78 8.59 26.59
N SER A 16 -2.45 8.29 25.33
CA SER A 16 -2.02 9.29 24.35
C SER A 16 -2.92 9.13 23.13
N GLN A 17 -3.80 10.10 22.90
CA GLN A 17 -4.81 10.03 21.85
C GLN A 17 -4.90 11.37 21.13
N VAL A 18 -5.02 11.29 19.80
CA VAL A 18 -5.32 12.45 18.96
C VAL A 18 -6.83 12.58 18.82
N VAL A 19 -7.35 13.77 19.12
CA VAL A 19 -8.76 14.13 19.05
C VAL A 19 -8.95 15.37 18.18
N ASP A 20 -10.09 15.46 17.50
CA ASP A 20 -10.43 16.62 16.67
C ASP A 20 -11.49 17.45 17.39
N PHE A 21 -11.11 18.66 17.79
CA PHE A 21 -11.96 19.59 18.51
C PHE A 21 -11.76 21.02 18.00
N PRO A 22 -12.74 21.92 18.20
CA PRO A 22 -12.63 23.30 17.75
C PRO A 22 -11.64 24.13 18.60
N ASP A 23 -11.44 23.78 19.86
CA ASP A 23 -10.65 24.52 20.84
C ASP A 23 -10.10 23.62 21.96
N GLU A 24 -9.08 24.11 22.68
CA GLU A 24 -8.47 23.41 23.83
C GLU A 24 -9.45 23.20 24.99
N THR A 25 -10.44 24.08 25.13
CA THR A 25 -11.49 23.97 26.15
C THR A 25 -12.43 22.80 25.90
N ALA A 26 -12.77 22.46 24.66
CA ALA A 26 -13.53 21.25 24.35
C ALA A 26 -12.70 19.97 24.55
N VAL A 27 -11.39 20.04 24.31
CA VAL A 27 -10.45 18.93 24.57
C VAL A 27 -10.39 18.60 26.06
N GLN A 28 -10.29 19.62 26.91
CA GLN A 28 -10.29 19.45 28.37
C GLN A 28 -11.64 18.88 28.86
N ALA A 29 -12.76 19.41 28.38
CA ALA A 29 -14.09 18.90 28.74
C ALA A 29 -14.30 17.43 28.31
N TYR A 30 -13.77 17.04 27.14
CA TYR A 30 -13.78 15.65 26.69
C TYR A 30 -12.93 14.75 27.59
N ALA A 31 -11.75 15.20 28.00
CA ALA A 31 -10.88 14.43 28.88
C ALA A 31 -11.50 14.26 30.27
N ASP A 32 -12.08 15.32 30.83
CA ASP A 32 -12.77 15.29 32.12
C ASP A 32 -14.00 14.35 32.07
N TRP A 33 -14.77 14.38 30.97
CA TRP A 33 -15.89 13.46 30.76
C TRP A 33 -15.47 11.99 30.67
N ASN A 34 -14.31 11.71 30.08
CA ASN A 34 -13.76 10.35 29.96
C ASN A 34 -12.90 9.93 31.17
N GLY A 35 -12.80 10.77 32.20
CA GLY A 35 -11.99 10.50 33.39
C GLY A 35 -10.49 10.41 33.09
N ILE A 36 -9.99 11.19 32.14
CA ILE A 36 -8.58 11.28 31.78
C ILE A 36 -7.98 12.50 32.50
N ALA A 37 -7.08 12.25 33.46
CA ALA A 37 -6.25 13.30 34.05
C ALA A 37 -5.22 13.74 33.02
N VAL A 38 -5.50 14.83 32.31
CA VAL A 38 -4.65 15.36 31.25
C VAL A 38 -3.40 15.99 31.86
N THR A 39 -2.24 15.52 31.42
CA THR A 39 -0.94 16.07 31.81
C THR A 39 -0.45 17.08 30.77
N GLU A 40 -0.80 16.88 29.50
CA GLU A 40 -0.38 17.74 28.39
C GLU A 40 -1.43 17.75 27.28
N ILE A 41 -1.80 18.95 26.82
CA ILE A 41 -2.59 19.17 25.60
C ILE A 41 -1.67 19.84 24.60
N THR A 42 -1.34 19.15 23.52
CA THR A 42 -0.55 19.71 22.43
C THR A 42 -1.46 19.92 21.23
N LEU A 43 -1.61 21.16 20.77
CA LEU A 43 -2.19 21.43 19.45
C LEU A 43 -1.29 20.79 18.39
N LEU A 44 -1.82 19.82 17.64
CA LEU A 44 -1.11 19.31 16.48
C LEU A 44 -1.31 20.33 15.36
N PRO A 45 -0.22 20.90 14.80
CA PRO A 45 -0.36 21.66 13.56
C PRO A 45 -1.01 20.74 12.53
N ASP A 46 -1.97 21.31 11.79
CA ASP A 46 -2.74 20.61 10.79
C ASP A 46 -1.82 19.77 9.89
N GLN A 47 -1.86 18.44 10.06
CA GLN A 47 -1.22 17.49 9.15
C GLN A 47 -1.99 17.37 7.82
N THR A 48 -2.62 18.45 7.37
CA THR A 48 -2.81 18.75 5.94
C THR A 48 -1.54 19.34 5.32
N THR A 49 -0.51 19.59 6.12
CA THR A 49 0.84 19.79 5.59
C THR A 49 1.40 18.43 5.19
N GLU A 50 1.37 18.18 3.87
CA GLU A 50 2.20 17.18 3.20
C GLU A 50 3.54 17.07 3.93
N VAL A 51 3.75 15.98 4.66
CA VAL A 51 5.11 15.62 5.05
C VAL A 51 5.81 15.36 3.72
N PRO A 52 6.83 16.16 3.33
CA PRO A 52 7.61 15.84 2.15
C PRO A 52 8.22 14.48 2.45
N LEU A 53 7.80 13.46 1.71
CA LEU A 53 8.30 12.08 1.79
C LEU A 53 9.76 11.97 1.32
N ASP A 54 10.51 13.07 1.36
CA ASP A 54 11.74 13.30 0.63
C ASP A 54 12.99 13.06 1.50
N ASN A 55 12.83 13.06 2.83
CA ASN A 55 13.96 12.90 3.78
C ASN A 55 13.94 11.60 4.60
N GLN A 56 12.97 10.72 4.38
CA GLN A 56 13.06 9.37 4.93
C GLN A 56 13.79 8.52 3.89
N PRO A 57 14.92 7.86 4.23
CA PRO A 57 15.53 6.89 3.34
C PRO A 57 14.49 5.81 3.06
N ARG A 58 13.80 5.92 1.92
CA ARG A 58 12.83 4.93 1.50
C ARG A 58 13.62 3.64 1.35
N PRO A 59 13.27 2.57 2.08
CA PRO A 59 13.93 1.30 1.88
C PRO A 59 13.83 0.97 0.38
N PRO A 60 14.91 0.50 -0.27
CA PRO A 60 14.93 0.26 -1.71
C PRO A 60 13.69 -0.55 -2.08
N SER A 61 12.96 -0.09 -3.10
CA SER A 61 11.62 -0.55 -3.47
C SER A 61 11.64 -1.99 -3.96
N THR A 62 11.74 -2.91 -3.00
CA THR A 62 11.61 -4.35 -3.20
C THR A 62 10.31 -4.70 -3.93
N GLU A 63 9.27 -3.88 -3.82
CA GLU A 63 8.00 -4.08 -4.54
C GLU A 63 8.14 -3.93 -6.05
N TYR A 64 8.85 -2.91 -6.56
CA TYR A 64 9.06 -2.74 -8.00
C TYR A 64 9.83 -3.92 -8.60
N ASP A 65 10.90 -4.35 -7.92
CA ASP A 65 11.69 -5.49 -8.36
C ASP A 65 10.92 -6.82 -8.25
N ARG A 66 10.09 -7.00 -7.21
CA ARG A 66 9.18 -8.15 -7.09
C ARG A 66 8.12 -8.17 -8.18
N LEU A 67 7.50 -7.03 -8.49
CA LEU A 67 6.52 -6.90 -9.58
C LEU A 67 7.14 -7.24 -10.93
N LYS A 68 8.36 -6.74 -11.19
CA LYS A 68 9.12 -7.04 -12.41
C LYS A 68 9.53 -8.50 -12.49
N ALA A 69 9.97 -9.10 -11.39
CA ALA A 69 10.31 -10.53 -11.32
C ALA A 69 9.09 -11.41 -11.58
N ASN A 70 7.95 -11.12 -10.92
CA ASN A 70 6.70 -11.84 -11.11
C ASN A 70 6.19 -11.72 -12.56
N ALA A 71 6.24 -10.54 -13.15
CA ALA A 71 5.91 -10.35 -14.57
C ALA A 71 6.78 -11.22 -15.48
N THR A 72 8.09 -11.30 -15.20
CA THR A 72 9.04 -12.11 -15.98
C THR A 72 8.72 -13.61 -15.87
N ILE A 73 8.42 -14.09 -14.66
CA ILE A 73 8.01 -15.48 -14.44
C ILE A 73 6.69 -15.79 -15.17
N CYS A 74 5.70 -14.90 -15.08
CA CYS A 74 4.44 -15.04 -15.81
C CYS A 74 4.66 -15.13 -17.32
N TYR A 75 5.51 -14.28 -17.90
CA TYR A 75 5.83 -14.33 -19.34
C TYR A 75 6.56 -15.62 -19.72
N PHE A 76 7.49 -16.08 -18.89
CA PHE A 76 8.19 -17.34 -19.13
C PHE A 76 7.21 -18.53 -19.13
N CYS A 77 6.37 -18.64 -18.09
CA CYS A 77 5.32 -19.67 -18.03
C CYS A 77 4.33 -19.55 -19.19
N ALA A 78 3.90 -18.34 -19.55
CA ALA A 78 3.02 -18.11 -20.67
C ALA A 78 3.64 -18.58 -21.99
N SER A 79 4.91 -18.28 -22.22
CA SER A 79 5.64 -18.71 -23.42
C SER A 79 5.79 -20.23 -23.49
N ALA A 80 6.08 -20.89 -22.36
CA ALA A 80 6.15 -22.34 -22.28
C ALA A 80 4.79 -22.99 -22.56
N CYS A 81 3.70 -22.47 -21.99
CA CYS A 81 2.34 -22.93 -22.28
C CYS A 81 1.95 -22.72 -23.74
N LEU A 82 2.36 -21.62 -24.36
CA LEU A 82 2.09 -21.33 -25.77
C LEU A 82 2.81 -22.34 -26.68
N ILE A 83 4.11 -22.57 -26.44
CA ILE A 83 4.91 -23.55 -27.18
C ILE A 83 4.33 -24.95 -27.00
N ALA A 84 4.01 -25.35 -25.76
CA ALA A 84 3.38 -26.63 -25.48
C ALA A 84 2.01 -26.76 -26.16
N GLY A 85 1.23 -25.68 -26.19
CA GLY A 85 -0.06 -25.62 -26.89
C GLY A 85 0.09 -25.90 -28.39
N ILE A 86 1.05 -25.25 -29.05
CA ILE A 86 1.34 -25.49 -30.47
C ILE A 86 1.83 -26.92 -30.72
N LEU A 87 2.72 -27.43 -29.87
CA LEU A 87 3.23 -28.81 -29.98
C LEU A 87 2.15 -29.86 -29.71
N SER A 88 1.08 -29.50 -29.00
CA SER A 88 -0.06 -30.36 -28.70
C SER A 88 -1.17 -30.35 -29.76
N LEU A 89 -1.00 -29.63 -30.88
CA LEU A 89 -1.93 -29.69 -32.01
C LEU A 89 -2.26 -31.11 -32.54
N PRO A 90 -1.35 -32.11 -32.52
CA PRO A 90 -1.70 -33.48 -32.91
C PRO A 90 -2.46 -34.27 -31.83
N LEU A 91 -2.59 -33.73 -30.61
CA LEU A 91 -3.36 -34.32 -29.51
C LEU A 91 -4.84 -33.87 -29.58
N PRO A 92 -5.74 -34.47 -28.79
CA PRO A 92 -7.13 -34.04 -28.74
C PRO A 92 -7.26 -32.53 -28.50
N VAL A 93 -8.17 -31.88 -29.23
CA VAL A 93 -8.34 -30.42 -29.30
C VAL A 93 -8.42 -29.73 -27.94
N ILE A 94 -8.86 -30.44 -26.89
CA ILE A 94 -8.94 -29.90 -25.54
C ILE A 94 -7.56 -29.48 -24.98
N PHE A 95 -6.48 -30.16 -25.35
CA PHE A 95 -5.12 -29.86 -24.89
C PHE A 95 -4.58 -28.53 -25.46
N PRO A 96 -4.54 -28.30 -26.78
CA PRO A 96 -4.08 -27.02 -27.33
C PRO A 96 -4.97 -25.86 -26.89
N VAL A 97 -6.29 -26.06 -26.79
CA VAL A 97 -7.23 -25.02 -26.33
C VAL A 97 -6.93 -24.60 -24.89
N LEU A 98 -6.77 -25.57 -23.97
CA LEU A 98 -6.45 -25.26 -22.57
C LEU A 98 -5.09 -24.57 -22.43
N LEU A 99 -4.07 -25.07 -23.12
CA LEU A 99 -2.70 -24.53 -23.04
C LEU A 99 -2.58 -23.12 -23.63
N ILE A 100 -3.20 -22.88 -24.80
CA ILE A 100 -3.21 -21.56 -25.44
C ILE A 100 -4.03 -20.57 -24.61
N SER A 101 -5.21 -20.96 -24.11
CA SER A 101 -6.02 -20.09 -23.26
C SER A 101 -5.29 -19.73 -21.96
N THR A 102 -4.60 -20.69 -21.35
CA THR A 102 -3.78 -20.47 -20.15
C THR A 102 -2.60 -19.53 -20.45
N ALA A 103 -1.95 -19.69 -21.60
CA ALA A 103 -0.88 -18.78 -22.02
C ALA A 103 -1.38 -17.34 -22.16
N LEU A 104 -2.52 -17.12 -22.83
CA LEU A 104 -3.11 -15.78 -22.99
C LEU A 104 -3.49 -15.15 -21.64
N PHE A 105 -4.02 -15.94 -20.72
CA PHE A 105 -4.33 -15.48 -19.38
C PHE A 105 -3.07 -15.05 -18.61
N LEU A 106 -2.00 -15.86 -18.64
CA LEU A 106 -0.73 -15.52 -18.00
C LEU A 106 -0.05 -14.31 -18.65
N PHE A 107 -0.17 -14.13 -19.97
CA PHE A 107 0.27 -12.91 -20.67
C PHE A 107 -0.45 -11.67 -20.15
N SER A 108 -1.76 -11.77 -19.90
CA SER A 108 -2.59 -10.65 -19.40
C SER A 108 -2.21 -10.27 -17.96
N ILE A 109 -1.96 -11.27 -17.10
CA ILE A 109 -1.46 -11.06 -15.74
C ILE A 109 -0.07 -10.43 -15.77
N GLY A 110 0.85 -10.98 -16.57
CA GLY A 110 2.21 -10.44 -16.72
C GLY A 110 2.22 -8.99 -17.22
N ALA A 111 1.33 -8.65 -18.16
CA ALA A 111 1.15 -7.28 -18.64
C ALA A 111 0.67 -6.35 -17.53
N SER A 112 -0.30 -6.78 -16.72
CA SER A 112 -0.82 -6.00 -15.59
C SER A 112 0.26 -5.71 -14.55
N TYR A 113 1.09 -6.70 -14.20
CA TYR A 113 2.21 -6.50 -13.29
C TYR A 113 3.29 -5.57 -13.86
N ARG A 114 3.56 -5.64 -15.17
CA ARG A 114 4.53 -4.76 -15.84
C ARG A 114 4.04 -3.31 -15.87
N ILE A 115 2.76 -3.08 -16.13
CA ILE A 115 2.14 -1.74 -16.10
C ILE A 115 2.17 -1.20 -14.67
N GLY A 116 1.79 -2.02 -13.68
CA GLY A 116 1.86 -1.64 -12.26
C GLY A 116 3.27 -1.22 -11.84
N ALA A 117 4.30 -1.96 -12.25
CA ALA A 117 5.69 -1.59 -12.00
C ALA A 117 6.07 -0.24 -12.66
N GLN A 118 5.65 0.00 -13.91
CA GLN A 118 5.92 1.27 -14.59
C GLN A 118 5.25 2.47 -13.91
N VAL A 119 4.00 2.31 -13.47
CA VAL A 119 3.26 3.35 -12.74
C VAL A 119 3.96 3.66 -11.41
N LEU A 120 4.38 2.65 -10.66
CA LEU A 120 5.12 2.83 -9.40
C LEU A 120 6.40 3.64 -9.62
N ARG A 121 7.13 3.34 -10.70
CA ARG A 121 8.38 4.04 -11.06
C ARG A 121 8.15 5.49 -11.48
N VAL A 122 7.01 5.82 -12.10
CA VAL A 122 6.66 7.20 -12.47
C VAL A 122 6.28 8.01 -11.24
N ILE A 123 5.50 7.43 -10.33
CA ILE A 123 5.12 8.05 -9.05
C ILE A 123 6.37 8.31 -8.19
N GLU A 124 7.29 7.34 -8.09
CA GLU A 124 8.57 7.53 -7.39
C GLU A 124 9.41 8.66 -7.98
N LYS A 125 9.40 8.84 -9.31
CA LYS A 125 10.13 9.92 -9.99
C LYS A 125 9.47 11.30 -9.83
N GLN A 126 8.14 11.36 -9.78
CA GLN A 126 7.42 12.63 -9.56
C GLN A 126 7.54 13.12 -8.12
N ASN A 127 7.62 12.22 -7.14
CA ASN A 127 7.76 12.58 -5.73
C ASN A 127 9.20 12.95 -5.30
N ALA A 128 10.19 12.81 -6.18
CA ALA A 128 11.59 13.14 -5.91
C ALA A 128 12.00 14.52 -6.48
N HIS A 129 11.03 15.33 -6.88
CA HIS A 129 11.19 16.63 -7.53
C HIS A 129 10.39 17.70 -6.80
#